data_AF-A0A7Y1XBT0-F1
#
_entry.id   AF-A0A7Y1XBT0-F1
#
_cell.length_a   1.000
_cell.length_b   1.000
_cell.length_c   1.000
_cell.angle_alpha   90.00
_cell.angle_beta   90.00
_cell.angle_gamma   90.00
#
_symmetry.space_group_name_H-M   'P 1'
#
loop_
_entity.id
_entity.type
_entity.pdbx_description
1 polymer ?
#
loop_
_entity_poly.entity_id
_entity_poly.type
_entity_poly.pdbx_seq_one_letter_code
_entity_poly.pdbx_strand_id
1 'polypeptide(L)'
;MVVGRNRRRRGVILVASLCGALLCAGVWLLPAAASAAEIVGETPNTSLAAFDPASGRWYLHQPGGRYPSESFFFGRPGDQPLMGDWDCDGTDTVGMFRTGTGFAYLRNDNSTGSADHELFFGSAGDIALAGDWDGDGCDTLGVYRPSTGKAYLRNSLDTGADDVSFFFGNPGDRPFAADFDGDGFDALGLYRESTGFVYLRNSLTSGFAEVAFYYGEPADQFLTGDWDGDGYETVGVSRERDATLYLRNDNSQGFADTSFRFSDSDLVVLGGVFSVEGPGDPDLARIFPGNRVVAYYGNHQVPAMGVLGETGPQQAAVRVREAAAPYGTTRRPAIGAFEMIVTVAQAKPGADGNYSAPTAHEDLRPWLDAALANDLLVIFDIQPGRSDFLTEAKRYEDLLKEPHVGLALDPEWRMGPSGVPGQGVGQVDASEVNAVSQWLSDLVVENDLPDKLFIVHQFQLRMITNREQLVARPGLNSVIHMDGFGGRALKQTTYRYVQVEPPPFYNGFKLFFDEDTNLYQPWEVLQFETVPDLITYQ
;
A
#
# COMPACT_ATOMS: atom_id res chain seq x y z
N MET A 1 29.05 -66.58 18.00
CA MET A 1 30.52 -66.75 18.07
C MET A 1 31.10 -65.63 17.23
N VAL A 2 31.83 -64.62 17.70
CA VAL A 2 32.94 -64.58 18.67
C VAL A 2 32.89 -63.25 19.46
N VAL A 3 32.94 -63.37 20.79
CA VAL A 3 33.60 -62.55 21.84
C VAL A 3 33.51 -61.01 21.82
N GLY A 4 33.11 -60.41 22.97
CA GLY A 4 33.84 -59.23 23.49
C GLY A 4 33.12 -58.16 24.32
N ARG A 5 32.87 -58.44 25.61
CA ARG A 5 33.05 -57.54 26.81
C ARG A 5 32.47 -56.09 26.80
N ASN A 6 31.46 -55.81 27.66
CA ASN A 6 31.54 -55.27 29.06
C ASN A 6 31.72 -53.72 29.11
N ARG A 7 31.00 -52.86 29.85
CA ARG A 7 30.39 -52.77 31.21
C ARG A 7 29.62 -51.41 31.25
N ARG A 8 28.69 -51.02 32.13
CA ARG A 8 28.11 -51.50 33.40
C ARG A 8 26.83 -50.68 33.67
N ARG A 9 25.77 -51.32 34.18
CA ARG A 9 24.69 -50.69 34.96
C ARG A 9 25.04 -50.70 36.46
N ARG A 10 24.61 -49.65 37.17
CA ARG A 10 24.20 -49.60 38.60
C ARG A 10 23.02 -48.60 38.59
N GLY A 11 21.91 -48.72 39.29
CA GLY A 11 21.57 -49.46 40.50
C GLY A 11 20.64 -48.54 41.30
N VAL A 12 19.38 -48.95 41.44
CA VAL A 12 18.25 -48.25 42.07
C VAL A 12 18.41 -48.10 43.58
N ILE A 13 17.94 -46.99 44.17
CA ILE A 13 17.30 -46.98 45.50
C ILE A 13 16.04 -46.11 45.44
N LEU A 14 14.97 -46.68 45.98
CA LEU A 14 13.58 -46.22 46.04
C LEU A 14 13.32 -45.55 47.39
N VAL A 15 12.56 -44.45 47.44
CA VAL A 15 11.61 -44.18 48.55
C VAL A 15 10.40 -43.44 47.98
N ALA A 16 9.23 -44.00 48.20
CA ALA A 16 7.92 -43.48 47.84
C ALA A 16 7.35 -42.59 48.95
N SER A 17 6.54 -41.58 48.60
CA SER A 17 5.28 -41.29 49.30
C SER A 17 4.39 -40.36 48.45
N LEU A 18 3.09 -40.66 48.49
CA LEU A 18 2.01 -40.00 47.74
C LEU A 18 1.58 -38.65 48.36
N CYS A 19 0.90 -37.88 47.49
CA CYS A 19 -0.14 -36.88 47.76
C CYS A 19 0.29 -35.43 48.02
N GLY A 20 -0.13 -34.54 47.10
CA GLY A 20 -0.09 -33.09 47.26
C GLY A 20 -0.31 -32.40 45.92
N ALA A 21 -1.57 -32.06 45.63
CA ALA A 21 -2.01 -31.39 44.42
C ALA A 21 -1.31 -30.04 44.19
N LEU A 22 -0.90 -29.77 42.96
CA LEU A 22 -0.91 -28.45 42.33
C LEU A 22 -0.79 -28.64 40.81
N LEU A 23 -1.92 -28.48 40.14
CA LEU A 23 -2.00 -28.23 38.70
C LEU A 23 -1.33 -26.88 38.43
N CYS A 24 -0.05 -26.90 38.06
CA CYS A 24 0.52 -25.85 37.24
C CYS A 24 0.44 -26.35 35.80
N ALA A 25 -0.45 -25.75 35.01
CA ALA A 25 -0.46 -25.89 33.57
C ALA A 25 0.88 -25.37 33.04
N GLY A 26 1.80 -26.31 32.77
CA GLY A 26 3.00 -26.03 32.00
C GLY A 26 2.57 -25.76 30.57
N VAL A 27 2.41 -24.49 30.23
CA VAL A 27 2.49 -24.02 28.85
C VAL A 27 3.89 -24.44 28.38
N TRP A 28 3.94 -25.48 27.55
CA TRP A 28 5.10 -25.69 26.70
C TRP A 28 5.12 -24.53 25.72
N LEU A 29 5.73 -23.41 26.11
CA LEU A 29 6.29 -22.47 25.16
C LEU A 29 7.36 -23.27 24.40
N LEU A 30 6.96 -23.86 23.28
CA LEU A 30 7.89 -23.99 22.16
C LEU A 30 8.43 -22.57 21.95
N PRO A 31 9.75 -22.35 21.92
CA PRO A 31 10.24 -21.06 21.47
C PRO A 31 9.64 -20.87 20.08
N ALA A 32 8.83 -19.83 19.90
CA ALA A 32 8.50 -19.36 18.57
C ALA A 32 9.85 -19.27 17.84
N ALA A 33 9.99 -19.98 16.72
CA ALA A 33 11.10 -19.71 15.83
C ALA A 33 11.04 -18.21 15.59
N ALA A 34 12.08 -17.47 16.02
CA ALA A 34 12.23 -16.09 15.60
C ALA A 34 12.08 -16.13 14.08
N SER A 35 11.08 -15.44 13.53
CA SER A 35 10.84 -15.49 12.09
C SER A 35 12.10 -14.95 11.42
N ALA A 36 12.71 -15.78 10.57
CA ALA A 36 13.69 -15.28 9.61
C ALA A 36 13.03 -14.12 8.86
N ALA A 37 13.77 -13.00 8.71
CA ALA A 37 13.27 -11.75 8.14
C ALA A 37 12.25 -10.95 8.99
N GLU A 38 12.30 -11.00 10.33
CA GLU A 38 11.61 -9.98 11.16
C GLU A 38 12.29 -8.61 11.01
N ILE A 39 11.53 -7.53 10.86
CA ILE A 39 12.06 -6.16 10.92
C ILE A 39 12.26 -5.74 12.38
N VAL A 40 13.50 -5.44 12.75
CA VAL A 40 13.89 -4.91 14.06
C VAL A 40 14.11 -3.41 13.96
N GLY A 41 13.29 -2.63 14.67
CA GLY A 41 13.27 -1.17 14.61
C GLY A 41 11.88 -0.64 14.26
N GLU A 42 11.86 0.59 13.74
CA GLU A 42 10.67 1.17 13.11
C GLU A 42 10.37 0.43 11.81
N THR A 43 9.10 0.12 11.58
CA THR A 43 8.66 -0.55 10.36
C THR A 43 8.52 0.50 9.26
N PRO A 44 9.18 0.32 8.11
CA PRO A 44 9.08 1.27 7.01
C PRO A 44 7.67 1.27 6.42
N ASN A 45 7.19 2.43 5.98
CA ASN A 45 5.88 2.54 5.31
C ASN A 45 6.00 2.27 3.80
N THR A 46 6.75 1.23 3.43
CA THR A 46 6.95 0.79 2.06
C THR A 46 7.00 -0.73 2.02
N SER A 47 6.75 -1.29 0.84
CA SER A 47 6.91 -2.71 0.61
C SER A 47 8.37 -3.10 0.42
N LEU A 48 8.75 -4.23 1.01
CA LEU A 48 10.11 -4.75 0.92
C LEU A 48 10.10 -6.24 0.61
N ALA A 49 10.98 -6.63 -0.31
CA ALA A 49 11.26 -8.03 -0.58
C ALA A 49 12.63 -8.36 0.01
N ALA A 50 12.70 -9.45 0.77
CA ALA A 50 13.96 -9.99 1.26
C ALA A 50 14.15 -11.41 0.72
N PHE A 51 15.31 -11.65 0.12
CA PHE A 51 15.69 -12.93 -0.45
C PHE A 51 16.84 -13.54 0.35
N ASP A 52 16.66 -14.78 0.81
CA ASP A 52 17.70 -15.60 1.40
C ASP A 52 18.46 -16.35 0.29
N PRO A 53 19.69 -15.93 -0.06
CA PRO A 53 20.46 -16.55 -1.13
C PRO A 53 20.94 -17.96 -0.80
N ALA A 54 20.95 -18.36 0.47
CA ALA A 54 21.37 -19.70 0.88
C ALA A 54 20.26 -20.73 0.68
N SER A 55 19.01 -20.35 0.97
CA SER A 55 17.85 -21.25 0.83
C SER A 55 17.05 -21.06 -0.45
N GLY A 56 17.18 -19.90 -1.13
CA GLY A 56 16.33 -19.52 -2.26
C GLY A 56 14.92 -19.09 -1.82
N ARG A 57 14.77 -18.64 -0.58
CA ARG A 57 13.48 -18.25 0.00
C ARG A 57 13.28 -16.74 -0.07
N TRP A 58 12.09 -16.34 -0.47
CA TRP A 58 11.62 -14.97 -0.47
C TRP A 58 10.73 -14.70 0.74
N TYR A 59 10.78 -13.46 1.21
CA TYR A 59 9.96 -12.91 2.28
C TYR A 59 9.44 -11.55 1.80
N LEU A 60 8.12 -11.39 1.75
CA LEU A 60 7.49 -10.14 1.33
C LEU A 60 6.87 -9.43 2.52
N HIS A 61 7.27 -8.19 2.73
CA HIS A 61 6.76 -7.31 3.78
C HIS A 61 5.85 -6.25 3.17
N GLN A 62 4.65 -6.18 3.70
CA GLN A 62 3.77 -5.03 3.46
C GLN A 62 4.25 -3.79 4.23
N PRO A 63 3.86 -2.58 3.77
CA PRO A 63 4.10 -1.34 4.53
C PRO A 63 3.68 -1.46 5.99
N GLY A 64 4.56 -1.05 6.91
CA GLY A 64 4.32 -1.14 8.36
C GLY A 64 4.40 -2.56 8.95
N GLY A 65 4.58 -3.59 8.12
CA GLY A 65 4.65 -4.99 8.54
C GLY A 65 5.97 -5.33 9.24
N ARG A 66 5.90 -5.73 10.51
CA ARG A 66 7.08 -6.24 11.25
C ARG A 66 7.53 -7.61 10.76
N TYR A 67 6.58 -8.45 10.38
CA TYR A 67 6.80 -9.82 9.93
C TYR A 67 6.46 -9.92 8.44
N PRO A 68 7.08 -10.86 7.71
CA PRO A 68 6.70 -11.08 6.33
C PRO A 68 5.23 -11.51 6.25
N SER A 69 4.49 -10.86 5.36
CA SER A 69 3.12 -11.22 4.99
C SER A 69 3.09 -12.53 4.20
N GLU A 70 4.09 -12.73 3.33
CA GLU A 70 4.23 -13.94 2.53
C GLU A 70 5.65 -14.47 2.52
N SER A 71 5.79 -15.78 2.31
CA SER A 71 7.10 -16.39 2.07
C SER A 71 7.01 -17.62 1.18
N PHE A 72 7.91 -17.71 0.21
CA PHE A 72 7.87 -18.77 -0.81
C PHE A 72 9.28 -19.03 -1.36
N PHE A 73 9.42 -20.04 -2.22
CA PHE A 73 10.69 -20.38 -2.86
C PHE A 73 10.64 -20.08 -4.34
N PHE A 74 11.66 -19.38 -4.84
CA PHE A 74 11.85 -19.16 -6.27
C PHE A 74 13.33 -18.94 -6.56
N GLY A 75 13.82 -19.45 -7.69
CA GLY A 75 15.23 -19.38 -8.06
C GLY A 75 16.13 -20.46 -7.45
N ARG A 76 17.44 -20.32 -7.67
CA ARG A 76 18.47 -21.20 -7.10
C ARG A 76 19.48 -20.38 -6.31
N PRO A 77 20.12 -20.97 -5.29
CA PRO A 77 21.24 -20.33 -4.61
C PRO A 77 22.31 -19.83 -5.59
N GLY A 78 22.65 -18.55 -5.50
CA GLY A 78 23.63 -17.88 -6.36
C GLY A 78 23.07 -17.22 -7.63
N ASP A 79 21.79 -17.39 -7.94
CA ASP A 79 21.12 -16.53 -8.92
C ASP A 79 20.92 -15.11 -8.31
N GLN A 80 20.99 -14.07 -9.14
CA GLN A 80 20.73 -12.69 -8.74
C GLN A 80 19.21 -12.48 -8.66
N PRO A 81 18.64 -12.06 -7.52
CA PRO A 81 17.23 -11.72 -7.44
C PRO A 81 16.93 -10.43 -8.21
N LEU A 82 15.75 -10.37 -8.81
CA LEU A 82 15.16 -9.20 -9.46
C LEU A 82 13.70 -9.09 -9.01
N MET A 83 13.15 -7.89 -9.08
CA MET A 83 11.72 -7.61 -8.97
C MET A 83 11.35 -6.71 -10.15
N GLY A 84 10.17 -6.92 -10.72
CA GLY A 84 9.59 -6.03 -11.72
C GLY A 84 8.20 -6.47 -12.18
N ASP A 85 7.46 -5.54 -12.79
CA ASP A 85 6.15 -5.74 -13.39
C ASP A 85 6.25 -6.36 -14.80
N TRP A 86 6.46 -7.68 -14.84
CA TRP A 86 6.72 -8.39 -16.09
C TRP A 86 5.52 -8.49 -17.03
N ASP A 87 4.29 -8.35 -16.53
CA ASP A 87 3.05 -8.46 -17.29
C ASP A 87 2.14 -7.23 -17.26
N CYS A 88 2.70 -6.11 -16.81
CA CYS A 88 2.14 -4.77 -16.93
C CYS A 88 0.87 -4.58 -16.10
N ASP A 89 0.78 -5.22 -14.94
CA ASP A 89 -0.37 -5.16 -14.04
C ASP A 89 -0.17 -4.16 -12.88
N GLY A 90 0.98 -3.50 -12.82
CA GLY A 90 1.38 -2.55 -11.78
C GLY A 90 1.97 -3.21 -10.53
N THR A 91 2.13 -4.53 -10.51
CA THR A 91 2.74 -5.29 -9.41
C THR A 91 4.11 -5.83 -9.77
N ASP A 92 5.09 -5.50 -8.94
CA ASP A 92 6.39 -6.15 -9.01
C ASP A 92 6.33 -7.61 -8.54
N THR A 93 6.79 -8.50 -9.40
CA THR A 93 6.85 -9.94 -9.14
C THR A 93 8.26 -10.50 -9.31
N VAL A 94 8.49 -11.67 -8.73
CA VAL A 94 9.86 -12.20 -8.59
C VAL A 94 10.52 -12.59 -9.91
N GLY A 95 11.77 -12.17 -10.06
CA GLY A 95 12.68 -12.55 -11.13
C GLY A 95 14.00 -13.11 -10.60
N MET A 96 14.65 -13.94 -11.42
CA MET A 96 15.96 -14.54 -11.11
C MET A 96 16.87 -14.48 -12.33
N PHE A 97 18.06 -13.92 -12.16
CA PHE A 97 19.07 -13.84 -13.20
C PHE A 97 20.30 -14.67 -12.88
N ARG A 98 20.59 -15.65 -13.74
CA ARG A 98 21.77 -16.49 -13.64
C ARG A 98 22.96 -15.81 -14.29
N THR A 99 23.70 -15.02 -13.51
CA THR A 99 24.88 -14.25 -13.93
C THR A 99 25.95 -15.08 -14.66
N GLY A 100 26.09 -16.37 -14.33
CA GLY A 100 27.05 -17.27 -14.98
C GLY A 100 26.67 -17.68 -16.41
N THR A 101 25.40 -17.58 -16.78
CA THR A 101 24.89 -18.04 -18.09
C THR A 101 24.07 -17.00 -18.84
N GLY A 102 23.67 -15.88 -18.24
CA GLY A 102 22.82 -14.86 -18.85
C GLY A 102 21.34 -15.27 -19.00
N PHE A 103 20.89 -16.28 -18.25
CA PHE A 103 19.50 -16.72 -18.29
C PHE A 103 18.69 -15.96 -17.23
N ALA A 104 17.52 -15.46 -17.63
CA ALA A 104 16.53 -14.88 -16.76
C ALA A 104 15.32 -15.81 -16.63
N TYR A 105 14.78 -15.86 -15.42
CA TYR A 105 13.61 -16.63 -15.03
C TYR A 105 12.67 -15.67 -14.32
N LEU A 106 11.58 -15.26 -14.99
CA LEU A 106 10.64 -14.26 -14.49
C LEU A 106 9.29 -14.94 -14.25
N ARG A 107 8.60 -14.50 -13.21
CA ARG A 107 7.33 -15.07 -12.79
C ARG A 107 6.37 -13.93 -12.49
N ASN A 108 5.14 -14.05 -12.97
CA ASN A 108 4.11 -13.03 -12.84
C ASN A 108 3.29 -13.18 -11.55
N ASP A 109 3.87 -13.84 -10.55
CA ASP A 109 3.18 -14.18 -9.32
C ASP A 109 4.19 -14.43 -8.19
N ASN A 110 3.88 -13.86 -7.02
CA ASN A 110 4.70 -13.91 -5.82
C ASN A 110 4.43 -15.19 -5.00
N SER A 111 4.59 -16.34 -5.64
CA SER A 111 4.44 -17.66 -5.01
C SER A 111 5.46 -18.69 -5.50
N THR A 112 5.45 -19.89 -4.90
CA THR A 112 6.33 -20.98 -5.33
C THR A 112 5.83 -21.57 -6.64
N GLY A 113 6.66 -21.51 -7.69
CA GLY A 113 6.29 -22.09 -8.98
C GLY A 113 7.43 -22.10 -10.00
N SER A 114 7.08 -22.46 -11.23
CA SER A 114 7.99 -22.35 -12.38
C SER A 114 7.97 -20.92 -12.93
N ALA A 115 9.01 -20.52 -13.67
CA ALA A 115 8.99 -19.22 -14.35
C ALA A 115 7.96 -19.21 -15.49
N ASP A 116 7.30 -18.07 -15.68
CA ASP A 116 6.39 -17.80 -16.81
C ASP A 116 7.20 -17.38 -18.04
N HIS A 117 8.30 -16.65 -17.82
CA HIS A 117 9.27 -16.28 -18.83
C HIS A 117 10.65 -16.89 -18.54
N GLU A 118 11.19 -17.63 -19.50
CA GLU A 118 12.58 -18.09 -19.50
C GLU A 118 13.26 -17.59 -20.78
N LEU A 119 14.21 -16.66 -20.63
CA LEU A 119 14.90 -16.05 -21.75
C LEU A 119 16.38 -15.83 -21.46
N PHE A 120 17.15 -15.62 -22.52
CA PHE A 120 18.56 -15.28 -22.42
C PHE A 120 18.79 -13.82 -22.82
N PHE A 121 19.49 -13.07 -21.96
CA PHE A 121 19.91 -11.70 -22.26
C PHE A 121 21.25 -11.38 -21.57
N GLY A 122 22.18 -10.80 -22.32
CA GLY A 122 23.51 -10.44 -21.83
C GLY A 122 24.57 -11.53 -21.97
N SER A 123 25.55 -11.53 -21.07
CA SER A 123 26.71 -12.42 -21.09
C SER A 123 27.17 -12.74 -19.66
N ALA A 124 28.00 -13.77 -19.52
CA ALA A 124 28.52 -14.18 -18.23
C ALA A 124 29.25 -13.02 -17.53
N GLY A 125 28.82 -12.70 -16.30
CA GLY A 125 29.38 -11.61 -15.49
C GLY A 125 28.74 -10.23 -15.72
N ASP A 126 27.73 -10.12 -16.59
CA ASP A 126 26.87 -8.95 -16.62
C ASP A 126 25.93 -8.96 -15.37
N ILE A 127 25.55 -7.77 -14.91
CA ILE A 127 24.60 -7.57 -13.79
C ILE A 127 23.25 -7.25 -14.42
N ALA A 128 22.21 -7.97 -14.04
CA ALA A 128 20.86 -7.71 -14.56
C ALA A 128 20.18 -6.57 -13.82
N LEU A 129 19.28 -5.92 -14.55
CA LEU A 129 18.41 -4.83 -14.13
C LEU A 129 16.99 -5.14 -14.62
N ALA A 130 16.01 -4.70 -13.86
CA ALA A 130 14.61 -4.63 -14.25
C ALA A 130 14.24 -3.15 -14.42
N GLY A 131 13.39 -2.84 -15.38
CA GLY A 131 12.83 -1.51 -15.52
C GLY A 131 12.01 -1.31 -16.79
N ASP A 132 11.16 -0.29 -16.77
CA ASP A 132 10.38 0.23 -17.89
C ASP A 132 11.23 1.24 -18.69
N TRP A 133 11.97 0.73 -19.68
CA TRP A 133 12.90 1.56 -20.46
C TRP A 133 12.22 2.43 -21.52
N ASP A 134 10.96 2.16 -21.89
CA ASP A 134 10.23 2.89 -22.93
C ASP A 134 8.88 3.48 -22.52
N GLY A 135 8.57 3.45 -21.23
CA GLY A 135 7.47 4.18 -20.60
C GLY A 135 6.12 3.57 -20.92
N ASP A 136 6.05 2.26 -21.21
CA ASP A 136 4.80 1.56 -21.51
C ASP A 136 4.11 0.97 -20.27
N GLY A 137 4.76 1.08 -19.11
CA GLY A 137 4.32 0.58 -17.82
C GLY A 137 4.76 -0.85 -17.53
N CYS A 138 5.53 -1.51 -18.42
CA CYS A 138 5.98 -2.88 -18.25
C CYS A 138 7.48 -2.94 -17.95
N ASP A 139 7.86 -3.70 -16.93
CA ASP A 139 9.27 -3.98 -16.69
C ASP A 139 9.83 -5.00 -17.65
N THR A 140 11.03 -4.70 -18.14
CA THR A 140 11.78 -5.57 -19.03
C THR A 140 13.24 -5.64 -18.62
N LEU A 141 14.02 -6.50 -19.28
CA LEU A 141 15.39 -6.78 -18.84
C LEU A 141 16.41 -5.79 -19.39
N GLY A 142 17.21 -5.25 -18.48
CA GLY A 142 18.49 -4.61 -18.74
C GLY A 142 19.66 -5.48 -18.28
N VAL A 143 20.82 -5.31 -18.89
CA VAL A 143 22.10 -5.79 -18.35
C VAL A 143 23.16 -4.71 -18.41
N TYR A 144 23.94 -4.60 -17.34
CA TYR A 144 25.10 -3.73 -17.29
C TYR A 144 26.37 -4.56 -17.24
N ARG A 145 27.30 -4.24 -18.12
CA ARG A 145 28.60 -4.91 -18.22
C ARG A 145 29.65 -4.14 -17.41
N PRO A 146 30.03 -4.60 -16.20
CA PRO A 146 30.90 -3.83 -15.32
C PRO A 146 32.33 -3.73 -15.84
N SER A 147 32.76 -4.64 -16.73
CA SER A 147 34.10 -4.61 -17.31
C SER A 147 34.31 -3.47 -18.32
N THR A 148 33.23 -2.95 -18.90
CA THR A 148 33.27 -1.88 -19.92
C THR A 148 32.50 -0.63 -19.53
N GLY A 149 31.66 -0.67 -18.50
CA GLY A 149 30.76 0.43 -18.15
C GLY A 149 29.69 0.67 -19.21
N LYS A 150 29.11 -0.41 -19.75
CA LYS A 150 28.12 -0.34 -20.83
C LYS A 150 26.83 -1.04 -20.43
N ALA A 151 25.72 -0.34 -20.56
CA ALA A 151 24.37 -0.87 -20.41
C ALA A 151 23.80 -1.34 -21.75
N TYR A 152 22.96 -2.37 -21.69
CA TYR A 152 22.20 -2.95 -22.79
C TYR A 152 20.78 -3.18 -22.28
N LEU A 153 19.80 -2.57 -22.90
CA LEU A 153 18.39 -2.60 -22.49
C LEU A 153 17.56 -3.22 -23.60
N ARG A 154 16.49 -3.90 -23.21
CA ARG A 154 15.58 -4.58 -24.11
C ARG A 154 14.15 -4.30 -23.68
N ASN A 155 13.29 -3.89 -24.60
CA ASN A 155 11.91 -3.50 -24.33
C ASN A 155 10.94 -4.66 -24.61
N SER A 156 11.40 -5.90 -24.42
CA SER A 156 10.61 -7.10 -24.71
C SER A 156 11.14 -8.30 -23.93
N LEU A 157 10.21 -9.15 -23.44
CA LEU A 157 10.52 -10.37 -22.71
C LEU A 157 10.71 -11.58 -23.65
N ASP A 158 11.54 -11.43 -24.67
CA ASP A 158 12.00 -12.50 -25.56
C ASP A 158 13.53 -12.51 -25.69
N THR A 159 14.09 -13.54 -26.33
CA THR A 159 15.55 -13.63 -26.54
C THR A 159 15.94 -12.86 -27.79
N GLY A 160 16.87 -11.90 -27.68
CA GLY A 160 17.36 -11.14 -28.83
C GLY A 160 18.48 -10.14 -28.51
N ALA A 161 18.75 -9.25 -29.48
CA ALA A 161 19.72 -8.17 -29.37
C ALA A 161 19.14 -6.94 -28.68
N ASP A 162 19.95 -6.17 -27.96
CA ASP A 162 19.53 -4.94 -27.27
C ASP A 162 18.82 -3.94 -28.20
N ASP A 163 17.81 -3.26 -27.66
CA ASP A 163 17.11 -2.16 -28.32
C ASP A 163 17.85 -0.83 -28.08
N VAL A 164 18.39 -0.66 -26.87
CA VAL A 164 19.14 0.51 -26.46
C VAL A 164 20.45 0.08 -25.79
N SER A 165 21.58 0.69 -26.18
CA SER A 165 22.82 0.51 -25.42
C SER A 165 23.72 1.74 -25.40
N PHE A 166 24.34 1.98 -24.25
CA PHE A 166 25.12 3.20 -24.00
C PHE A 166 26.16 3.01 -22.90
N PHE A 167 27.18 3.88 -22.91
CA PHE A 167 28.20 3.90 -21.87
C PHE A 167 27.79 4.86 -20.75
N PHE A 168 27.90 4.38 -19.52
CA PHE A 168 27.72 5.19 -18.32
C PHE A 168 28.57 4.60 -17.19
N GLY A 169 29.32 5.45 -16.49
CA GLY A 169 30.17 5.00 -15.38
C GLY A 169 31.57 4.52 -15.75
N ASN A 170 32.23 4.01 -14.73
CA ASN A 170 33.56 3.42 -14.81
C ASN A 170 33.49 1.92 -14.51
N PRO A 171 34.51 1.14 -14.93
CA PRO A 171 34.59 -0.26 -14.54
C PRO A 171 34.58 -0.44 -13.02
N GLY A 172 33.68 -1.30 -12.54
CA GLY A 172 33.49 -1.59 -11.11
C GLY A 172 32.40 -0.78 -10.41
N ASP A 173 31.79 0.21 -11.08
CA ASP A 173 30.57 0.85 -10.54
C ASP A 173 29.40 -0.17 -10.54
N ARG A 174 28.55 -0.10 -9.52
CA ARG A 174 27.37 -0.97 -9.36
C ARG A 174 26.14 -0.31 -9.97
N PRO A 175 25.45 -0.96 -10.92
CA PRO A 175 24.27 -0.41 -11.55
C PRO A 175 23.01 -0.64 -10.70
N PHE A 176 22.04 0.24 -10.87
CA PHE A 176 20.65 0.06 -10.45
C PHE A 176 19.74 0.81 -11.42
N ALA A 177 18.47 0.47 -11.44
CA ALA A 177 17.48 1.08 -12.31
C ALA A 177 16.24 1.47 -11.50
N ALA A 178 15.68 2.63 -11.83
CA ALA A 178 14.54 3.24 -11.18
C ALA A 178 14.15 4.54 -11.92
N ASP A 179 12.95 5.05 -11.68
CA ASP A 179 12.55 6.38 -12.13
C ASP A 179 12.90 7.44 -11.08
N PHE A 180 14.03 8.11 -11.32
CA PHE A 180 14.55 9.12 -10.42
C PHE A 180 13.85 10.49 -10.51
N ASP A 181 13.04 10.75 -11.53
CA ASP A 181 12.37 12.04 -11.75
C ASP A 181 10.84 11.97 -11.94
N GLY A 182 10.26 10.79 -11.80
CA GLY A 182 8.83 10.54 -11.73
C GLY A 182 8.12 10.73 -13.07
N ASP A 183 8.82 10.63 -14.21
CA ASP A 183 8.28 10.84 -15.55
C ASP A 183 7.62 9.61 -16.20
N GLY A 184 7.81 8.43 -15.63
CA GLY A 184 7.26 7.17 -16.12
C GLY A 184 8.32 6.20 -16.63
N PHE A 185 9.57 6.62 -16.77
CA PHE A 185 10.63 5.85 -17.41
C PHE A 185 11.71 5.48 -16.40
N ASP A 186 12.09 4.21 -16.39
CA ASP A 186 13.26 3.78 -15.65
C ASP A 186 14.55 4.20 -16.33
N ALA A 187 15.45 4.69 -15.50
CA ALA A 187 16.74 5.18 -15.91
C ALA A 187 17.87 4.41 -15.23
N LEU A 188 19.12 4.74 -15.59
CA LEU A 188 20.29 4.06 -15.05
C LEU A 188 20.98 4.90 -13.98
N GLY A 189 21.09 4.33 -12.78
CA GLY A 189 21.91 4.81 -11.68
C GLY A 189 23.18 3.98 -11.50
N LEU A 190 24.21 4.59 -10.90
CA LEU A 190 25.45 3.93 -10.53
C LEU A 190 25.87 4.27 -9.11
N TYR A 191 26.21 3.25 -8.34
CA TYR A 191 26.82 3.37 -7.02
C TYR A 191 28.29 2.98 -7.07
N ARG A 192 29.16 3.90 -6.64
CA ARG A 192 30.60 3.63 -6.50
C ARG A 192 30.93 3.24 -5.07
N GLU A 193 30.98 1.93 -4.82
CA GLU A 193 31.28 1.33 -3.52
C GLU A 193 32.58 1.86 -2.88
N SER A 194 33.60 2.21 -3.69
CA SER A 194 34.88 2.70 -3.18
C SER A 194 34.81 4.10 -2.56
N THR A 195 33.78 4.88 -2.88
CA THR A 195 33.67 6.30 -2.48
C THR A 195 32.32 6.66 -1.87
N GLY A 196 31.30 5.81 -1.99
CA GLY A 196 29.92 6.12 -1.58
C GLY A 196 29.21 7.14 -2.48
N PHE A 197 29.66 7.27 -3.74
CA PHE A 197 29.05 8.20 -4.69
C PHE A 197 27.91 7.52 -5.43
N VAL A 198 26.80 8.24 -5.55
CA VAL A 198 25.67 7.95 -6.42
C VAL A 198 25.75 8.83 -7.65
N TYR A 199 25.50 8.25 -8.83
CA TYR A 199 25.43 8.94 -10.10
C TYR A 199 24.13 8.55 -10.79
N LEU A 200 23.26 9.50 -11.07
CA LEU A 200 21.98 9.27 -11.76
C LEU A 200 22.01 9.91 -13.14
N ARG A 201 21.35 9.26 -14.10
CA ARG A 201 21.24 9.73 -15.47
C ARG A 201 19.90 9.28 -16.04
N ASN A 202 19.00 10.24 -16.26
CA ASN A 202 17.62 9.98 -16.70
C ASN A 202 17.55 9.72 -18.22
N SER A 203 18.57 10.17 -18.96
CA SER A 203 18.67 9.87 -20.40
C SER A 203 19.40 8.55 -20.70
N LEU A 204 18.75 7.65 -21.45
CA LEU A 204 19.30 6.37 -21.92
C LEU A 204 20.34 6.51 -23.06
N THR A 205 21.29 7.42 -22.87
CA THR A 205 22.34 7.78 -23.84
C THR A 205 23.69 7.89 -23.16
N SER A 206 24.78 7.81 -23.93
CA SER A 206 26.13 7.94 -23.36
C SER A 206 26.39 9.37 -22.89
N GLY A 207 26.92 9.54 -21.67
CA GLY A 207 27.17 10.87 -21.13
C GLY A 207 27.64 10.88 -19.68
N PHE A 208 27.74 12.09 -19.12
CA PHE A 208 28.01 12.30 -17.69
C PHE A 208 26.74 12.11 -16.86
N ALA A 209 26.90 11.93 -15.55
CA ALA A 209 25.78 11.93 -14.63
C ALA A 209 25.09 13.31 -14.63
N GLU A 210 23.76 13.31 -14.56
CA GLU A 210 22.94 14.51 -14.43
C GLU A 210 22.84 14.94 -12.96
N VAL A 211 22.76 13.94 -12.06
CA VAL A 211 22.77 14.13 -10.62
C VAL A 211 23.91 13.30 -10.02
N ALA A 212 24.64 13.87 -9.07
CA ALA A 212 25.70 13.17 -8.35
C ALA A 212 25.82 13.64 -6.90
N PHE A 213 25.80 12.71 -5.96
CA PHE A 213 25.85 13.01 -4.52
C PHE A 213 26.44 11.83 -3.73
N TYR A 214 26.68 12.05 -2.43
CA TYR A 214 27.11 11.00 -1.52
C TYR A 214 25.93 10.43 -0.74
N TYR A 215 25.84 9.11 -0.66
CA TYR A 215 24.92 8.42 0.23
C TYR A 215 25.50 7.06 0.65
N GLY A 216 25.44 6.76 1.95
CA GLY A 216 26.05 5.56 2.53
C GLY A 216 27.55 5.65 2.84
N GLU A 217 28.11 4.52 3.28
CA GLU A 217 29.53 4.29 3.55
C GLU A 217 30.15 3.35 2.51
N PRO A 218 31.48 3.36 2.32
CA PRO A 218 32.13 2.40 1.44
C PRO A 218 31.77 0.95 1.81
N ALA A 219 31.46 0.15 0.80
CA ALA A 219 30.98 -1.24 0.90
C ALA A 219 29.54 -1.44 1.40
N ASP A 220 28.76 -0.37 1.62
CA ASP A 220 27.31 -0.55 1.73
C ASP A 220 26.75 -1.08 0.39
N GLN A 221 25.75 -1.96 0.45
CA GLN A 221 25.02 -2.44 -0.73
C GLN A 221 23.94 -1.44 -1.10
N PHE A 222 23.81 -1.11 -2.38
CA PHE A 222 22.86 -0.10 -2.83
C PHE A 222 21.51 -0.73 -3.18
N LEU A 223 20.42 -0.02 -2.87
CA LEU A 223 19.06 -0.37 -3.23
C LEU A 223 18.30 0.90 -3.67
N THR A 224 17.22 0.70 -4.40
CA THR A 224 16.33 1.75 -4.88
C THR A 224 14.89 1.28 -4.76
N GLY A 225 13.97 2.23 -4.63
CA GLY A 225 12.54 1.97 -4.51
C GLY A 225 11.80 3.22 -4.04
N ASP A 226 10.49 3.16 -4.14
CA ASP A 226 9.59 4.17 -3.60
C ASP A 226 9.39 3.94 -2.09
N TRP A 227 10.16 4.66 -1.27
CA TRP A 227 10.23 4.43 0.17
C TRP A 227 9.11 5.08 0.97
N ASP A 228 8.41 6.08 0.40
CA ASP A 228 7.29 6.78 1.04
C ASP A 228 5.96 6.72 0.26
N GLY A 229 5.95 6.04 -0.88
CA GLY A 229 4.75 5.76 -1.65
C GLY A 229 4.28 6.94 -2.49
N ASP A 230 5.19 7.86 -2.85
CA ASP A 230 4.86 9.05 -3.63
C ASP A 230 5.01 8.86 -5.15
N GLY A 231 5.50 7.68 -5.58
CA GLY A 231 5.74 7.31 -6.96
C GLY A 231 7.10 7.76 -7.51
N TYR A 232 8.02 8.23 -6.66
CA TYR A 232 9.41 8.53 -7.00
C TYR A 232 10.36 7.50 -6.38
N GLU A 233 11.16 6.83 -7.21
CA GLU A 233 12.15 5.90 -6.71
C GLU A 233 13.40 6.63 -6.21
N THR A 234 13.76 6.35 -4.96
CA THR A 234 14.81 7.06 -4.24
C THR A 234 15.84 6.13 -3.63
N VAL A 235 16.96 6.69 -3.17
CA VAL A 235 18.13 5.90 -2.78
C VAL A 235 17.98 5.22 -1.42
N GLY A 236 18.53 4.01 -1.32
CA GLY A 236 18.72 3.33 -0.05
C GLY A 236 20.06 2.59 0.00
N VAL A 237 20.55 2.31 1.20
CA VAL A 237 21.73 1.46 1.40
C VAL A 237 21.52 0.43 2.50
N SER A 238 22.02 -0.79 2.28
CA SER A 238 22.09 -1.86 3.27
C SER A 238 23.51 -2.01 3.76
N ARG A 239 23.68 -2.00 5.07
CA ARG A 239 24.98 -2.03 5.72
C ARG A 239 25.30 -3.43 6.23
N GLU A 240 26.27 -4.09 5.60
CA GLU A 240 26.59 -5.50 5.92
C GLU A 240 26.97 -5.75 7.38
N ARG A 241 27.63 -4.80 8.06
CA ARG A 241 28.16 -5.03 9.42
C ARG A 241 27.07 -5.33 10.47
N ASP A 242 25.86 -4.82 10.24
CA ASP A 242 24.73 -4.89 11.18
C ASP A 242 23.38 -5.13 10.47
N ALA A 243 23.40 -5.34 9.15
CA ALA A 243 22.25 -5.49 8.26
C ALA A 243 21.21 -4.36 8.38
N THR A 244 21.68 -3.16 8.75
CA THR A 244 20.82 -1.98 8.84
C THR A 244 20.60 -1.40 7.46
N LEU A 245 19.35 -1.22 7.10
CA LEU A 245 18.91 -0.45 5.96
C LEU A 245 18.75 1.01 6.36
N TYR A 246 19.18 1.88 5.46
CA TYR A 246 19.08 3.32 5.53
C TYR A 246 18.39 3.77 4.24
N LEU A 247 17.12 4.16 4.35
CA LEU A 247 16.30 4.61 3.23
C LEU A 247 16.20 6.13 3.25
N ARG A 248 16.19 6.75 2.08
CA ARG A 248 16.08 8.20 1.94
C ARG A 248 15.11 8.55 0.83
N ASN A 249 14.16 9.42 1.11
CA ASN A 249 13.07 9.78 0.22
C ASN A 249 13.44 10.92 -0.75
N ASP A 250 14.74 11.07 -1.04
CA ASP A 250 15.23 12.18 -1.84
C ASP A 250 16.59 11.84 -2.45
N ASN A 251 16.70 12.05 -3.77
CA ASN A 251 17.89 11.79 -4.57
C ASN A 251 18.95 12.90 -4.41
N SER A 252 19.32 13.18 -3.16
CA SER A 252 20.39 14.11 -2.81
C SER A 252 21.19 13.67 -1.57
N GLN A 253 22.22 14.44 -1.21
CA GLN A 253 23.03 14.14 -0.04
C GLN A 253 22.28 14.47 1.27
N GLY A 254 22.19 13.50 2.17
CA GLY A 254 21.65 13.74 3.52
C GLY A 254 21.64 12.49 4.40
N PHE A 255 20.93 12.58 5.52
CA PHE A 255 20.69 11.44 6.41
C PHE A 255 19.58 10.55 5.85
N ALA A 256 19.47 9.33 6.37
CA ALA A 256 18.33 8.48 6.10
C ALA A 256 17.07 9.05 6.77
N ASP A 257 15.94 8.97 6.08
CA ASP A 257 14.63 9.30 6.61
C ASP A 257 14.08 8.13 7.43
N THR A 258 14.36 6.89 6.99
CA THR A 258 13.98 5.66 7.68
C THR A 258 15.19 4.75 7.86
N SER A 259 15.29 4.09 9.03
CA SER A 259 16.30 3.05 9.23
C SER A 259 15.80 1.90 10.11
N PHE A 260 16.11 0.68 9.70
CA PHE A 260 15.71 -0.55 10.38
C PHE A 260 16.66 -1.67 9.96
N ARG A 261 16.56 -2.85 10.56
CA ARG A 261 17.32 -4.03 10.12
C ARG A 261 16.44 -5.26 10.08
N PHE A 262 16.82 -6.25 9.28
CA PHE A 262 16.23 -7.58 9.41
C PHE A 262 16.85 -8.35 10.59
N SER A 263 16.12 -9.33 11.10
CA SER A 263 16.58 -10.24 12.16
C SER A 263 17.71 -11.14 11.67
N ASP A 264 17.70 -11.45 10.38
CA ASP A 264 18.74 -12.16 9.65
C ASP A 264 19.55 -11.17 8.80
N SER A 265 20.88 -11.23 8.91
CA SER A 265 21.80 -10.33 8.22
C SER A 265 22.18 -10.77 6.82
N ASP A 266 21.87 -12.02 6.45
CA ASP A 266 22.34 -12.61 5.19
C ASP A 266 21.34 -12.41 4.04
N LEU A 267 20.28 -11.62 4.27
CA LEU A 267 19.23 -11.35 3.28
C LEU A 267 19.64 -10.29 2.28
N VAL A 268 19.35 -10.54 1.01
CA VAL A 268 19.39 -9.53 -0.06
C VAL A 268 18.04 -8.81 -0.07
N VAL A 269 18.04 -7.48 0.03
CA VAL A 269 16.81 -6.68 0.08
C VAL A 269 16.61 -5.98 -1.25
N LEU A 270 15.39 -6.02 -1.75
CA LEU A 270 14.94 -5.35 -2.96
C LEU A 270 13.76 -4.44 -2.63
N GLY A 271 13.77 -3.23 -3.19
CA GLY A 271 12.60 -2.35 -3.22
C GLY A 271 11.68 -2.71 -4.38
N GLY A 272 10.43 -2.29 -4.30
CA GLY A 272 9.42 -2.52 -5.33
C GLY A 272 7.99 -2.43 -4.79
N VAL A 273 7.02 -2.40 -5.69
CA VAL A 273 5.58 -2.33 -5.39
C VAL A 273 5.00 -3.75 -5.39
N PHE A 274 4.93 -4.39 -4.22
CA PHE A 274 4.41 -5.76 -4.12
C PHE A 274 2.92 -5.77 -3.77
N SER A 275 2.09 -6.42 -4.58
CA SER A 275 0.81 -6.95 -4.12
C SER A 275 1.05 -8.36 -3.57
N VAL A 276 0.33 -8.71 -2.51
CA VAL A 276 0.28 -10.08 -1.97
C VAL A 276 -1.13 -10.58 -2.19
N GLU A 277 -1.26 -11.63 -2.98
CA GLU A 277 -2.52 -12.31 -3.24
C GLU A 277 -3.07 -12.96 -1.96
N GLY A 278 -3.94 -12.24 -1.25
CA GLY A 278 -5.07 -12.89 -0.58
C GLY A 278 -6.21 -13.07 -1.59
N PRO A 279 -7.25 -13.88 -1.33
CA PRO A 279 -8.44 -13.98 -2.19
C PRO A 279 -9.33 -12.71 -2.18
N GLY A 280 -8.74 -11.54 -1.93
CA GLY A 280 -9.34 -10.24 -2.16
C GLY A 280 -8.62 -9.59 -3.34
N ASP A 281 -9.39 -9.29 -4.38
CA ASP A 281 -9.05 -8.43 -5.51
C ASP A 281 -7.85 -7.48 -5.30
N PRO A 282 -6.76 -7.62 -6.10
CA PRO A 282 -5.47 -6.93 -5.92
C PRO A 282 -5.54 -5.41 -6.11
N ASP A 283 -6.58 -4.88 -6.75
CA ASP A 283 -6.79 -3.41 -6.83
C ASP A 283 -7.14 -2.81 -5.46
N LEU A 284 -7.69 -3.60 -4.53
CA LEU A 284 -8.12 -3.12 -3.21
C LEU A 284 -7.06 -3.28 -2.11
N ALA A 285 -5.91 -3.90 -2.41
CA ALA A 285 -4.88 -4.20 -1.42
C ALA A 285 -4.11 -2.97 -0.92
N ARG A 286 -4.15 -1.84 -1.64
CA ARG A 286 -3.61 -0.55 -1.21
C ARG A 286 -4.57 0.58 -1.57
N ILE A 287 -5.28 1.13 -0.61
CA ILE A 287 -6.17 2.28 -0.89
C ILE A 287 -5.33 3.54 -1.09
N PHE A 288 -4.53 3.93 -0.10
CA PHE A 288 -3.57 5.04 -0.21
C PHE A 288 -2.19 4.60 0.31
N PRO A 289 -1.10 5.24 -0.17
CA PRO A 289 -1.04 6.21 -1.27
C PRO A 289 -1.13 5.58 -2.66
N GLY A 290 -1.02 4.24 -2.76
CA GLY A 290 -0.89 3.51 -4.03
C GLY A 290 -2.03 3.72 -5.04
N ASN A 291 -3.24 4.04 -4.57
CA ASN A 291 -4.37 4.35 -5.44
C ASN A 291 -4.95 5.74 -5.18
N ARG A 292 -5.77 6.20 -6.12
CA ARG A 292 -6.69 7.32 -5.92
C ARG A 292 -8.10 6.76 -5.91
N VAL A 293 -8.94 7.21 -5.00
CA VAL A 293 -10.32 6.72 -4.92
C VAL A 293 -11.26 7.75 -5.53
N VAL A 294 -12.14 7.29 -6.42
CA VAL A 294 -13.23 8.12 -6.97
C VAL A 294 -14.56 7.46 -6.64
N ALA A 295 -15.36 8.10 -5.79
CA ALA A 295 -16.63 7.56 -5.35
C ALA A 295 -17.83 8.26 -5.99
N TYR A 296 -18.90 7.51 -6.23
CA TYR A 296 -20.23 8.07 -6.38
C TYR A 296 -20.94 8.03 -5.04
N TYR A 297 -21.52 9.17 -4.65
CA TYR A 297 -22.18 9.35 -3.37
C TYR A 297 -23.70 9.23 -3.52
N GLY A 298 -24.36 8.68 -2.50
CA GLY A 298 -25.77 8.92 -2.27
C GLY A 298 -26.57 7.77 -1.67
N ASN A 299 -27.89 7.97 -1.55
CA ASN A 299 -28.79 6.91 -1.14
C ASN A 299 -29.18 6.03 -2.34
N HIS A 300 -28.96 4.73 -2.21
CA HIS A 300 -29.23 3.72 -3.25
C HIS A 300 -30.70 3.58 -3.72
N GLN A 301 -31.67 4.21 -3.05
CA GLN A 301 -33.10 4.13 -3.40
C GLN A 301 -33.69 5.50 -3.79
N VAL A 302 -32.98 6.60 -3.54
CA VAL A 302 -33.53 7.95 -3.65
C VAL A 302 -32.64 8.81 -4.56
N PRO A 303 -33.01 9.00 -5.85
CA PRO A 303 -32.21 9.80 -6.79
C PRO A 303 -31.90 11.22 -6.32
N ALA A 304 -32.82 11.82 -5.54
CA ALA A 304 -32.65 13.18 -5.01
C ALA A 304 -31.58 13.28 -3.90
N MET A 305 -30.97 12.16 -3.50
CA MET A 305 -29.95 12.09 -2.44
C MET A 305 -28.58 11.66 -2.99
N GLY A 306 -28.33 11.88 -4.28
CA GLY A 306 -27.04 11.64 -4.94
C GLY A 306 -27.11 10.60 -6.05
N VAL A 307 -26.05 10.58 -6.87
CA VAL A 307 -25.92 9.81 -8.12
C VAL A 307 -26.24 8.32 -7.97
N LEU A 308 -25.93 7.72 -6.81
CA LEU A 308 -26.20 6.29 -6.59
C LEU A 308 -27.70 5.96 -6.66
N GLY A 309 -28.60 6.91 -6.37
CA GLY A 309 -30.04 6.68 -6.44
C GLY A 309 -30.61 6.68 -7.86
N GLU A 310 -29.84 7.10 -8.88
CA GLU A 310 -30.33 7.27 -10.25
C GLU A 310 -30.40 5.97 -11.06
N THR A 311 -29.55 5.00 -10.73
CA THR A 311 -29.34 3.78 -11.52
C THR A 311 -29.20 2.55 -10.64
N GLY A 312 -29.38 1.36 -11.20
CA GLY A 312 -29.16 0.11 -10.46
C GLY A 312 -27.66 -0.18 -10.23
N PRO A 313 -27.32 -1.12 -9.31
CA PRO A 313 -25.95 -1.36 -8.86
C PRO A 313 -24.92 -1.59 -9.97
N GLN A 314 -25.26 -2.44 -10.95
CA GLN A 314 -24.34 -2.77 -12.06
C GLN A 314 -24.08 -1.59 -12.99
N GLN A 315 -25.09 -0.75 -13.22
CA GLN A 315 -24.92 0.44 -14.05
C GLN A 315 -24.14 1.53 -13.30
N ALA A 316 -24.38 1.67 -11.99
CA ALA A 316 -23.58 2.55 -11.15
C ALA A 316 -22.10 2.14 -11.13
N ALA A 317 -21.81 0.82 -11.08
CA ALA A 317 -20.45 0.28 -11.12
C ALA A 317 -19.68 0.70 -12.39
N VAL A 318 -20.32 0.55 -13.55
CA VAL A 318 -19.73 0.98 -14.83
C VAL A 318 -19.49 2.50 -14.83
N ARG A 319 -20.50 3.29 -14.42
CA ARG A 319 -20.39 4.76 -14.42
C ARG A 319 -19.28 5.27 -13.51
N VAL A 320 -19.13 4.69 -12.31
CA VAL A 320 -18.09 5.15 -11.38
C VAL A 320 -16.69 4.79 -11.87
N ARG A 321 -16.49 3.62 -12.50
CA ARG A 321 -15.20 3.29 -13.14
C ARG A 321 -14.86 4.26 -14.28
N GLU A 322 -15.83 4.58 -15.13
CA GLU A 322 -15.65 5.56 -16.20
C GLU A 322 -15.32 6.95 -15.65
N ALA A 323 -15.90 7.33 -14.50
CA ALA A 323 -15.59 8.59 -13.82
C ALA A 323 -14.23 8.55 -13.10
N ALA A 324 -13.78 7.38 -12.64
CA ALA A 324 -12.49 7.18 -11.98
C ALA A 324 -11.31 7.23 -12.96
N ALA A 325 -11.45 6.64 -14.16
CA ALA A 325 -10.37 6.48 -15.11
C ALA A 325 -9.52 7.74 -15.39
N PRO A 326 -10.09 8.97 -15.55
CA PRO A 326 -9.32 10.18 -15.78
C PRO A 326 -8.47 10.66 -14.59
N TYR A 327 -8.67 10.08 -13.40
CA TYR A 327 -7.93 10.40 -12.18
C TYR A 327 -6.74 9.47 -11.95
N GLY A 328 -6.63 8.37 -12.69
CA GLY A 328 -5.55 7.39 -12.56
C GLY A 328 -4.34 7.75 -13.42
N THR A 329 -3.16 7.34 -12.95
CA THR A 329 -1.93 7.25 -13.72
C THR A 329 -1.40 5.82 -13.63
N THR A 330 -0.38 5.47 -14.41
CA THR A 330 0.28 4.15 -14.33
C THR A 330 0.85 3.88 -12.93
N ARG A 331 1.43 4.90 -12.27
CA ARG A 331 1.97 4.79 -10.90
C ARG A 331 0.96 4.95 -9.76
N ARG A 332 -0.20 5.53 -10.06
CA ARG A 332 -1.26 5.74 -9.08
C ARG A 332 -2.61 5.53 -9.74
N PRO A 333 -3.04 4.27 -9.91
CA PRO A 333 -4.31 3.95 -10.53
C PRO A 333 -5.48 4.56 -9.77
N ALA A 334 -6.63 4.64 -10.42
CA ALA A 334 -7.85 5.16 -9.80
C ALA A 334 -8.90 4.05 -9.64
N ILE A 335 -9.27 3.78 -8.40
CA ILE A 335 -10.30 2.81 -8.03
C ILE A 335 -11.64 3.52 -7.90
N GLY A 336 -12.69 2.92 -8.45
CA GLY A 336 -14.05 3.39 -8.27
C GLY A 336 -14.66 2.95 -6.93
N ALA A 337 -15.59 3.73 -6.39
CA ALA A 337 -16.24 3.38 -5.13
C ALA A 337 -17.71 3.80 -5.05
N PHE A 338 -18.49 3.11 -4.21
CA PHE A 338 -19.83 3.54 -3.81
C PHE A 338 -19.79 4.11 -2.41
N GLU A 339 -19.99 5.40 -2.24
CA GLU A 339 -20.20 6.00 -0.92
C GLU A 339 -21.71 6.08 -0.63
N MET A 340 -22.20 5.06 0.07
CA MET A 340 -23.61 4.79 0.24
C MET A 340 -24.13 5.28 1.58
N ILE A 341 -25.17 6.12 1.57
CA ILE A 341 -25.87 6.51 2.80
C ILE A 341 -26.65 5.30 3.31
N VAL A 342 -26.13 4.64 4.34
CA VAL A 342 -26.76 3.46 4.94
C VAL A 342 -27.60 3.82 6.16
N THR A 343 -27.26 4.89 6.88
CA THR A 343 -28.12 5.46 7.91
C THR A 343 -28.51 6.87 7.47
N VAL A 344 -29.80 7.08 7.20
CA VAL A 344 -30.32 8.33 6.62
C VAL A 344 -30.91 9.21 7.71
N ALA A 345 -30.46 10.46 7.82
CA ALA A 345 -31.04 11.40 8.76
C ALA A 345 -32.48 11.78 8.38
N GLN A 346 -33.34 11.92 9.39
CA GLN A 346 -34.78 12.12 9.22
C GLN A 346 -35.24 13.45 9.81
N ALA A 347 -36.14 14.15 9.12
CA ALA A 347 -36.77 15.37 9.65
C ALA A 347 -37.75 15.08 10.80
N LYS A 348 -38.15 13.82 11.00
CA LYS A 348 -39.07 13.36 12.03
C LYS A 348 -38.44 12.22 12.84
N PRO A 349 -38.74 12.11 14.15
CA PRO A 349 -38.23 11.01 14.95
C PRO A 349 -38.83 9.68 14.51
N GLY A 350 -37.98 8.65 14.42
CA GLY A 350 -38.39 7.25 14.37
C GLY A 350 -38.88 6.75 15.73
N ALA A 351 -39.13 5.45 15.83
CA ALA A 351 -39.62 4.82 17.07
C ALA A 351 -38.63 4.92 18.25
N ASP A 352 -37.33 5.02 17.94
CA ASP A 352 -36.24 5.20 18.91
C ASP A 352 -35.96 6.66 19.26
N GLY A 353 -36.61 7.61 18.57
CA GLY A 353 -36.41 9.04 18.76
C GLY A 353 -35.09 9.58 18.19
N ASN A 354 -34.34 8.78 17.43
CA ASN A 354 -33.00 9.14 16.97
C ASN A 354 -32.97 10.04 15.72
N TYR A 355 -34.10 10.26 15.04
CA TYR A 355 -34.13 11.04 13.78
C TYR A 355 -33.16 10.47 12.73
N SER A 356 -33.02 9.15 12.67
CA SER A 356 -32.29 8.43 11.64
C SER A 356 -33.06 7.17 11.24
N ALA A 357 -32.82 6.68 10.02
CA ALA A 357 -33.39 5.46 9.50
C ALA A 357 -32.26 4.58 8.94
N PRO A 358 -31.91 3.47 9.60
CA PRO A 358 -30.93 2.53 9.07
C PRO A 358 -31.51 1.72 7.91
N THR A 359 -30.66 1.39 6.94
CA THR A 359 -30.98 0.54 5.79
C THR A 359 -30.90 -0.93 6.19
N ALA A 360 -31.81 -1.76 5.68
CA ALA A 360 -31.75 -3.20 5.90
C ALA A 360 -30.56 -3.83 5.16
N HIS A 361 -29.88 -4.81 5.77
CA HIS A 361 -28.70 -5.44 5.17
C HIS A 361 -29.00 -6.10 3.82
N GLU A 362 -30.21 -6.67 3.67
CA GLU A 362 -30.69 -7.26 2.43
C GLU A 362 -30.77 -6.28 1.25
N ASP A 363 -31.02 -5.00 1.52
CA ASP A 363 -31.07 -3.96 0.48
C ASP A 363 -29.65 -3.51 0.06
N LEU A 364 -28.66 -3.70 0.93
CA LEU A 364 -27.25 -3.38 0.67
C LEU A 364 -26.57 -4.48 -0.14
N ARG A 365 -26.96 -5.75 0.02
CA ARG A 365 -26.28 -6.91 -0.59
C ARG A 365 -26.07 -6.78 -2.11
N PRO A 366 -27.08 -6.38 -2.93
CA PRO A 366 -26.87 -6.24 -4.37
C PRO A 366 -25.81 -5.21 -4.76
N TRP A 367 -25.58 -4.20 -3.91
CA TRP A 367 -24.55 -3.18 -4.11
C TRP A 367 -23.16 -3.68 -3.73
N LEU A 368 -23.03 -4.40 -2.62
CA LEU A 368 -21.77 -5.02 -2.22
C LEU A 368 -21.31 -6.06 -3.23
N ASP A 369 -22.22 -6.89 -3.72
CA ASP A 369 -21.92 -7.91 -4.74
C ASP A 369 -21.57 -7.26 -6.09
N ALA A 370 -22.23 -6.15 -6.46
CA ALA A 370 -21.90 -5.41 -7.67
C ALA A 370 -20.54 -4.70 -7.58
N ALA A 371 -20.20 -4.15 -6.41
CA ALA A 371 -18.91 -3.54 -6.17
C ALA A 371 -17.79 -4.57 -6.27
N LEU A 372 -17.94 -5.70 -5.57
CA LEU A 372 -16.96 -6.80 -5.59
C LEU A 372 -16.76 -7.38 -7.00
N ALA A 373 -17.82 -7.50 -7.79
CA ALA A 373 -17.73 -8.04 -9.15
C ALA A 373 -17.12 -7.05 -10.18
N ASN A 374 -16.85 -5.82 -9.76
CA ASN A 374 -16.30 -4.77 -10.62
C ASN A 374 -15.08 -4.10 -9.99
N ASP A 375 -14.49 -4.72 -8.97
CA ASP A 375 -13.26 -4.29 -8.31
C ASP A 375 -13.39 -2.89 -7.69
N LEU A 376 -14.51 -2.67 -6.98
CA LEU A 376 -14.88 -1.39 -6.36
C LEU A 376 -14.94 -1.48 -4.84
N LEU A 377 -14.64 -0.36 -4.20
CA LEU A 377 -14.90 -0.15 -2.78
C LEU A 377 -16.38 0.18 -2.52
N VAL A 378 -16.86 -0.15 -1.33
CA VAL A 378 -18.11 0.37 -0.77
C VAL A 378 -17.79 1.09 0.52
N ILE A 379 -18.28 2.31 0.69
CA ILE A 379 -18.13 3.09 1.90
C ILE A 379 -19.51 3.33 2.49
N PHE A 380 -19.73 2.87 3.70
CA PHE A 380 -20.97 3.12 4.42
C PHE A 380 -20.96 4.48 5.07
N ASP A 381 -21.77 5.38 4.53
CA ASP A 381 -21.98 6.72 5.07
C ASP A 381 -23.09 6.72 6.13
N ILE A 382 -22.75 7.24 7.30
CA ILE A 382 -23.63 7.29 8.48
C ILE A 382 -24.06 8.74 8.74
N GLN A 383 -25.36 8.98 8.65
CA GLN A 383 -26.01 10.22 9.10
C GLN A 383 -26.81 9.93 10.38
N PRO A 384 -26.20 10.04 11.57
CA PRO A 384 -26.70 9.37 12.77
C PRO A 384 -27.92 10.03 13.42
N GLY A 385 -28.28 11.24 12.99
CA GLY A 385 -29.28 12.05 13.67
C GLY A 385 -28.84 12.31 15.12
N ARG A 386 -29.67 11.95 16.09
CA ARG A 386 -29.39 12.07 17.53
C ARG A 386 -28.67 10.87 18.13
N SER A 387 -28.51 9.78 17.38
CA SER A 387 -27.67 8.65 17.79
C SER A 387 -26.19 9.06 17.78
N ASP A 388 -25.32 8.20 18.34
CA ASP A 388 -23.87 8.32 18.19
C ASP A 388 -23.37 7.46 17.02
N PHE A 389 -22.22 7.83 16.45
CA PHE A 389 -21.67 7.14 15.29
C PHE A 389 -21.31 5.68 15.57
N LEU A 390 -20.80 5.35 16.76
CA LEU A 390 -20.36 3.99 17.08
C LEU A 390 -21.56 3.04 17.16
N THR A 391 -22.66 3.49 17.76
CA THR A 391 -23.92 2.74 17.81
C THR A 391 -24.45 2.45 16.41
N GLU A 392 -24.44 3.45 15.52
CA GLU A 392 -24.94 3.27 14.15
C GLU A 392 -23.99 2.41 13.28
N ALA A 393 -22.68 2.59 13.39
CA ALA A 393 -21.69 1.81 12.66
C ALA A 393 -21.75 0.32 13.02
N LYS A 394 -21.92 -0.02 14.31
CA LYS A 394 -22.05 -1.41 14.79
C LYS A 394 -23.26 -2.15 14.24
N ARG A 395 -24.27 -1.45 13.72
CA ARG A 395 -25.40 -2.10 13.03
C ARG A 395 -24.96 -2.84 11.77
N TYR A 396 -23.83 -2.45 11.18
CA TYR A 396 -23.31 -2.99 9.93
C TYR A 396 -22.01 -3.77 10.13
N GLU A 397 -21.67 -4.18 11.37
CA GLU A 397 -20.42 -4.88 11.69
C GLU A 397 -20.17 -6.09 10.79
N ASP A 398 -21.19 -6.92 10.54
CA ASP A 398 -21.05 -8.12 9.72
C ASP A 398 -20.68 -7.81 8.27
N LEU A 399 -21.17 -6.70 7.72
CA LEU A 399 -20.85 -6.23 6.37
C LEU A 399 -19.51 -5.48 6.34
N LEU A 400 -19.17 -4.77 7.42
CA LEU A 400 -17.86 -4.12 7.58
C LEU A 400 -16.71 -5.14 7.70
N LYS A 401 -17.00 -6.42 7.98
CA LYS A 401 -16.02 -7.51 7.88
C LYS A 401 -15.72 -7.91 6.43
N GLU A 402 -16.46 -7.43 5.43
CA GLU A 402 -16.11 -7.68 4.03
C GLU A 402 -14.88 -6.84 3.63
N PRO A 403 -13.93 -7.40 2.85
CA PRO A 403 -12.66 -6.75 2.54
C PRO A 403 -12.81 -5.35 1.93
N HIS A 404 -13.73 -5.19 0.99
CA HIS A 404 -13.93 -3.99 0.18
C HIS A 404 -14.85 -2.94 0.82
N VAL A 405 -15.24 -3.12 2.09
CA VAL A 405 -16.21 -2.25 2.78
C VAL A 405 -15.53 -1.37 3.83
N GLY A 406 -15.61 -0.05 3.61
CA GLY A 406 -15.17 1.02 4.51
C GLY A 406 -16.33 1.77 5.18
N LEU A 407 -16.01 2.84 5.90
CA LEU A 407 -16.96 3.61 6.71
C LEU A 407 -16.72 5.12 6.58
N ALA A 408 -17.79 5.89 6.37
CA ALA A 408 -17.80 7.34 6.39
C ALA A 408 -18.68 7.85 7.53
N LEU A 409 -18.18 8.87 8.23
CA LEU A 409 -18.92 9.61 9.24
C LEU A 409 -19.32 10.94 8.64
N ASP A 410 -20.60 11.29 8.80
CA ASP A 410 -21.14 12.58 8.38
C ASP A 410 -21.52 13.48 9.58
N PRO A 411 -20.54 14.21 10.16
CA PRO A 411 -20.75 15.10 11.31
C PRO A 411 -21.84 16.15 11.11
N GLU A 412 -22.16 16.53 9.87
CA GLU A 412 -23.20 17.53 9.63
C GLU A 412 -24.58 17.04 10.09
N TRP A 413 -24.78 15.73 10.14
CA TRP A 413 -26.03 15.10 10.60
C TRP A 413 -25.97 14.61 12.04
N ARG A 414 -24.85 14.80 12.75
CA ARG A 414 -24.71 14.48 14.17
C ARG A 414 -25.35 15.56 15.03
N MET A 415 -26.58 15.31 15.45
CA MET A 415 -27.43 16.23 16.21
C MET A 415 -27.29 16.05 17.72
N GLY A 416 -27.23 17.17 18.44
CA GLY A 416 -27.38 17.16 19.90
C GLY A 416 -28.79 16.71 20.34
N PRO A 417 -29.02 16.54 21.66
CA PRO A 417 -30.27 15.95 22.18
C PRO A 417 -31.58 16.63 21.74
N SER A 418 -31.53 17.92 21.41
CA SER A 418 -32.65 18.72 20.90
C SER A 418 -32.56 19.07 19.42
N GLY A 419 -31.45 18.73 18.75
CA GLY A 419 -31.24 19.04 17.34
C GLY A 419 -32.17 18.26 16.42
N VAL A 420 -32.50 18.83 15.27
CA VAL A 420 -33.32 18.17 14.24
C VAL A 420 -32.54 18.25 12.92
N PRO A 421 -32.30 17.12 12.24
CA PRO A 421 -31.70 17.11 10.92
C PRO A 421 -32.29 18.16 9.97
N GLY A 422 -31.43 18.89 9.26
CA GLY A 422 -31.82 19.92 8.28
C GLY A 422 -32.18 21.29 8.88
N GLN A 423 -32.18 21.47 10.20
CA GLN A 423 -32.39 22.79 10.84
C GLN A 423 -31.08 23.50 11.23
N GLY A 424 -29.95 22.82 11.06
CA GLY A 424 -28.62 23.34 11.35
C GLY A 424 -27.57 22.25 11.12
N VAL A 425 -26.31 22.67 11.02
CA VAL A 425 -25.16 21.76 10.87
C VAL A 425 -24.81 21.17 12.23
N GLY A 426 -24.74 19.84 12.27
CA GLY A 426 -24.33 19.03 13.40
C GLY A 426 -22.86 19.19 13.76
N GLN A 427 -22.47 18.52 14.85
CA GLN A 427 -21.12 18.52 15.38
C GLN A 427 -20.80 17.19 16.04
N VAL A 428 -19.54 16.78 15.95
CA VAL A 428 -18.99 15.62 16.65
C VAL A 428 -17.70 16.04 17.35
N ASP A 429 -17.41 15.43 18.48
CA ASP A 429 -16.11 15.59 19.13
C ASP A 429 -15.11 14.56 18.61
N ALA A 430 -13.83 14.93 18.53
CA ALA A 430 -12.77 14.01 18.14
C ALA A 430 -12.74 12.72 18.98
N SER A 431 -13.18 12.76 20.25
CA SER A 431 -13.30 11.55 21.08
C SER A 431 -14.32 10.53 20.55
N GLU A 432 -15.45 10.96 19.99
CA GLU A 432 -16.44 10.06 19.38
C GLU A 432 -15.91 9.50 18.06
N VAL A 433 -15.27 10.32 17.23
CA VAL A 433 -14.61 9.86 15.99
C VAL A 433 -13.51 8.84 16.31
N ASN A 434 -12.69 9.10 17.32
CA ASN A 434 -11.62 8.19 17.77
C ASN A 434 -12.15 6.89 18.37
N ALA A 435 -13.34 6.89 18.96
CA ALA A 435 -13.98 5.68 19.45
C ALA A 435 -14.43 4.78 18.29
N VAL A 436 -14.94 5.39 17.22
CA VAL A 436 -15.29 4.66 15.99
C VAL A 436 -14.04 4.14 15.28
N SER A 437 -13.03 4.99 15.10
CA SER A 437 -11.78 4.58 14.42
C SER A 437 -11.04 3.51 15.20
N GLN A 438 -11.01 3.57 16.54
CA GLN A 438 -10.44 2.49 17.34
C GLN A 438 -11.21 1.18 17.13
N TRP A 439 -12.54 1.21 17.23
CA TRP A 439 -13.36 0.01 17.05
C TRP A 439 -13.22 -0.60 15.65
N LEU A 440 -13.18 0.23 14.60
CA LEU A 440 -13.01 -0.26 13.23
C LEU A 440 -11.60 -0.82 13.01
N SER A 441 -10.57 -0.19 13.59
CA SER A 441 -9.19 -0.69 13.57
C SER A 441 -9.08 -2.04 14.29
N ASP A 442 -9.69 -2.18 15.47
CA ASP A 442 -9.76 -3.45 16.19
C ASP A 442 -10.46 -4.52 15.33
N LEU A 443 -11.55 -4.16 14.62
CA LEU A 443 -12.24 -5.06 13.71
C LEU A 443 -11.32 -5.55 12.58
N VAL A 444 -10.51 -4.66 12.00
CA VAL A 444 -9.53 -5.00 10.96
C VAL A 444 -8.47 -5.96 11.50
N VAL A 445 -7.85 -5.61 12.63
CA VAL A 445 -6.75 -6.39 13.23
C VAL A 445 -7.23 -7.76 13.73
N GLU A 446 -8.39 -7.83 14.39
CA GLU A 446 -8.90 -9.07 14.97
C GLU A 446 -9.38 -10.08 13.91
N ASN A 447 -9.76 -9.60 12.72
CA ASN A 447 -10.31 -10.42 11.65
C ASN A 447 -9.35 -10.56 10.45
N ASP A 448 -8.12 -10.06 10.55
CA ASP A 448 -7.10 -10.13 9.49
C ASP A 448 -7.62 -9.57 8.15
N LEU A 449 -8.29 -8.42 8.24
CA LEU A 449 -8.90 -7.76 7.07
C LEU A 449 -7.88 -6.85 6.37
N PRO A 450 -8.04 -6.59 5.07
CA PRO A 450 -7.34 -5.48 4.41
C PRO A 450 -7.68 -4.13 5.06
N ASP A 451 -6.80 -3.16 4.81
CA ASP A 451 -6.99 -1.78 5.24
C ASP A 451 -8.34 -1.23 4.76
N LYS A 452 -9.00 -0.45 5.61
CA LYS A 452 -10.32 0.13 5.31
C LYS A 452 -10.26 1.62 5.12
N LEU A 453 -11.01 2.12 4.15
CA LEU A 453 -11.24 3.55 4.00
C LEU A 453 -12.12 4.04 5.16
N PHE A 454 -11.63 5.04 5.90
CA PHE A 454 -12.34 5.67 7.01
C PHE A 454 -12.47 7.18 6.76
N ILE A 455 -13.65 7.65 6.42
CA ILE A 455 -13.87 9.04 5.99
C ILE A 455 -14.53 9.83 7.12
N VAL A 456 -14.10 11.08 7.32
CA VAL A 456 -14.79 12.05 8.16
C VAL A 456 -15.10 13.31 7.35
N HIS A 457 -16.39 13.54 7.08
CA HIS A 457 -16.85 14.69 6.30
C HIS A 457 -16.71 16.00 7.07
N GLN A 458 -16.24 17.04 6.37
CA GLN A 458 -16.07 18.36 6.94
C GLN A 458 -16.07 19.48 5.90
N PHE A 459 -16.93 20.48 6.07
CA PHE A 459 -16.88 21.76 5.31
C PHE A 459 -16.92 23.00 6.21
N GLN A 460 -17.06 22.82 7.53
CA GLN A 460 -16.88 23.88 8.53
C GLN A 460 -15.97 23.38 9.65
N LEU A 461 -14.99 24.18 10.05
CA LEU A 461 -14.04 23.80 11.12
C LEU A 461 -14.76 23.42 12.43
N ARG A 462 -15.92 24.01 12.71
CA ARG A 462 -16.72 23.72 13.90
C ARG A 462 -17.42 22.36 13.90
N MET A 463 -17.44 21.63 12.79
CA MET A 463 -18.12 20.31 12.72
C MET A 463 -17.42 19.25 13.56
N ILE A 464 -16.09 19.34 13.69
CA ILE A 464 -15.28 18.43 14.50
C ILE A 464 -14.66 19.26 15.63
N THR A 465 -15.18 19.12 16.85
CA THR A 465 -14.58 19.77 18.02
C THR A 465 -13.33 19.02 18.47
N ASN A 466 -12.33 19.76 18.92
CA ASN A 466 -11.03 19.20 19.33
C ASN A 466 -10.35 18.38 18.23
N ARG A 467 -10.50 18.80 16.96
CA ARG A 467 -10.04 18.09 15.77
C ARG A 467 -8.56 17.70 15.80
N GLU A 468 -7.73 18.51 16.44
CA GLU A 468 -6.30 18.24 16.63
C GLU A 468 -6.00 16.97 17.45
N GLN A 469 -7.03 16.40 18.10
CA GLN A 469 -6.94 15.16 18.88
C GLN A 469 -7.36 13.93 18.08
N LEU A 470 -7.67 14.04 16.79
CA LEU A 470 -7.93 12.88 15.94
C LEU A 470 -6.68 11.99 15.84
N VAL A 471 -6.90 10.67 15.91
CA VAL A 471 -5.83 9.66 15.92
C VAL A 471 -5.99 8.75 14.71
N ALA A 472 -4.97 8.74 13.84
CA ALA A 472 -4.84 7.75 12.78
C ALA A 472 -4.59 6.36 13.38
N ARG A 473 -5.16 5.32 12.77
CA ARG A 473 -5.15 3.95 13.34
C ARG A 473 -4.58 2.95 12.34
N PRO A 474 -3.85 1.92 12.81
CA PRO A 474 -3.45 0.80 11.97
C PRO A 474 -4.67 0.17 11.29
N GLY A 475 -4.51 -0.25 10.03
CA GLY A 475 -5.61 -0.85 9.29
C GLY A 475 -6.61 0.14 8.70
N LEU A 476 -6.44 1.46 8.92
CA LEU A 476 -7.37 2.49 8.43
C LEU A 476 -6.68 3.56 7.58
N ASN A 477 -7.13 3.68 6.33
CA ASN A 477 -6.86 4.82 5.48
C ASN A 477 -7.82 5.96 5.86
N SER A 478 -7.39 6.82 6.78
CA SER A 478 -8.25 7.87 7.36
C SER A 478 -8.24 9.15 6.52
N VAL A 479 -9.41 9.60 6.07
CA VAL A 479 -9.57 10.77 5.18
C VAL A 479 -10.33 11.89 5.89
N ILE A 480 -9.80 13.11 5.85
CA ILE A 480 -10.60 14.31 6.07
C ILE A 480 -11.14 14.76 4.72
N HIS A 481 -12.46 14.71 4.56
CA HIS A 481 -13.10 14.92 3.27
C HIS A 481 -13.86 16.26 3.22
N MET A 482 -13.49 17.12 2.28
CA MET A 482 -14.14 18.41 2.06
C MET A 482 -15.50 18.22 1.39
N ASP A 483 -16.55 18.30 2.20
CA ASP A 483 -17.94 18.01 1.85
C ASP A 483 -18.77 19.30 1.66
N GLY A 484 -18.31 20.20 0.78
CA GLY A 484 -18.93 21.51 0.57
C GLY A 484 -19.20 21.82 -0.90
N PHE A 485 -20.36 22.41 -1.20
CA PHE A 485 -20.76 22.81 -2.55
C PHE A 485 -20.56 24.31 -2.82
N GLY A 486 -20.53 24.68 -4.10
CA GLY A 486 -20.61 26.07 -4.55
C GLY A 486 -19.64 26.41 -5.67
N GLY A 487 -19.26 27.69 -5.77
CA GLY A 487 -18.31 28.14 -6.78
C GLY A 487 -16.87 27.74 -6.46
N ARG A 488 -16.05 27.54 -7.51
CA ARG A 488 -14.63 27.13 -7.42
C ARG A 488 -13.83 27.83 -6.31
N ALA A 489 -13.95 29.16 -6.21
CA ALA A 489 -13.20 29.95 -5.21
C ALA A 489 -13.59 29.60 -3.77
N LEU A 490 -14.89 29.38 -3.51
CA LEU A 490 -15.37 28.97 -2.19
C LEU A 490 -14.88 27.57 -1.87
N LYS A 491 -15.00 26.62 -2.80
CA LYS A 491 -14.54 25.24 -2.59
C LYS A 491 -13.05 25.16 -2.31
N GLN A 492 -12.23 25.88 -3.08
CA GLN A 492 -10.77 25.97 -2.85
C GLN A 492 -10.44 26.56 -1.48
N THR A 493 -11.17 27.59 -1.08
CA THR A 493 -10.97 28.21 0.23
C THR A 493 -11.35 27.24 1.35
N THR A 494 -12.49 26.55 1.25
CA THR A 494 -12.91 25.53 2.22
C THR A 494 -11.90 24.39 2.29
N TYR A 495 -11.48 23.84 1.14
CA TYR A 495 -10.50 22.75 1.07
C TYR A 495 -9.18 23.12 1.74
N ARG A 496 -8.63 24.30 1.46
CA ARG A 496 -7.42 24.80 2.14
C ARG A 496 -7.55 24.90 3.67
N TYR A 497 -8.76 25.12 4.20
CA TYR A 497 -8.98 25.19 5.64
C TYR A 497 -9.15 23.83 6.30
N VAL A 498 -9.77 22.87 5.60
CA VAL A 498 -10.07 21.55 6.17
C VAL A 498 -9.02 20.50 5.83
N GLN A 499 -8.20 20.71 4.80
CA GLN A 499 -7.14 19.78 4.44
C GLN A 499 -6.14 19.59 5.58
N VAL A 500 -5.42 18.48 5.50
CA VAL A 500 -4.35 18.08 6.41
C VAL A 500 -3.07 17.88 5.62
N GLU A 501 -1.93 17.83 6.32
CA GLU A 501 -0.66 17.38 5.75
C GLU A 501 -0.64 15.85 5.82
N PRO A 502 -0.69 15.14 4.67
CA PRO A 502 -0.54 13.69 4.63
C PRO A 502 0.95 13.30 4.68
N PRO A 503 1.32 12.15 5.28
CA PRO A 503 0.59 11.32 6.26
C PRO A 503 0.56 11.95 7.67
N PRO A 504 -0.32 11.52 8.62
CA PRO A 504 -1.03 10.23 8.68
C PRO A 504 -2.52 10.26 8.33
N PHE A 505 -3.04 11.39 7.85
CA PHE A 505 -4.41 11.51 7.34
C PHE A 505 -4.37 11.95 5.88
N TYR A 506 -5.28 11.45 5.08
CA TYR A 506 -5.40 11.76 3.65
C TYR A 506 -6.48 12.81 3.39
N ASN A 507 -6.47 13.38 2.19
CA ASN A 507 -7.37 14.47 1.83
C ASN A 507 -8.44 14.04 0.84
N GLY A 508 -9.66 14.50 1.08
CA GLY A 508 -10.81 14.22 0.22
C GLY A 508 -11.48 15.49 -0.32
N PHE A 509 -12.06 15.43 -1.51
CA PHE A 509 -12.74 16.56 -2.15
C PHE A 509 -14.03 16.15 -2.86
N LYS A 510 -15.15 16.74 -2.46
CA LYS A 510 -16.45 16.49 -3.10
C LYS A 510 -16.74 17.41 -4.27
N LEU A 511 -17.39 16.87 -5.28
CA LEU A 511 -17.88 17.53 -6.48
C LEU A 511 -19.38 17.29 -6.60
N PHE A 512 -20.16 18.36 -6.82
CA PHE A 512 -21.62 18.27 -6.90
C PHE A 512 -22.07 18.58 -8.33
N PHE A 513 -22.74 17.64 -8.99
CA PHE A 513 -23.13 17.82 -10.40
C PHE A 513 -24.07 19.00 -10.62
N ASP A 514 -25.02 19.21 -9.71
CA ASP A 514 -26.07 20.22 -9.84
C ASP A 514 -25.78 21.49 -9.01
N GLU A 515 -25.13 21.37 -7.85
CA GLU A 515 -24.92 22.47 -6.90
C GLU A 515 -23.64 23.27 -7.17
N ASP A 516 -22.61 22.68 -7.78
CA ASP A 516 -21.37 23.39 -8.07
C ASP A 516 -21.51 24.27 -9.32
N THR A 517 -21.00 25.50 -9.22
CA THR A 517 -20.93 26.41 -10.36
C THR A 517 -19.57 26.31 -11.04
N ASN A 518 -19.57 25.99 -12.33
CA ASN A 518 -18.37 25.61 -13.10
C ASN A 518 -17.65 24.41 -12.45
N LEU A 519 -18.28 23.24 -12.47
CA LEU A 519 -17.70 22.00 -11.96
C LEU A 519 -16.24 21.81 -12.44
N TYR A 520 -15.36 21.36 -11.54
CA TYR A 520 -13.99 21.03 -11.91
C TYR A 520 -13.96 19.82 -12.83
N GLN A 521 -13.10 19.86 -13.85
CA GLN A 521 -12.74 18.69 -14.62
C GLN A 521 -11.65 17.89 -13.90
N PRO A 522 -11.50 16.58 -14.14
CA PRO A 522 -10.51 15.74 -13.46
C PRO A 522 -9.09 16.31 -13.48
N TRP A 523 -8.60 16.70 -14.66
CA TRP A 523 -7.27 17.28 -14.82
C TRP A 523 -7.07 18.61 -14.06
N GLU A 524 -8.14 19.36 -13.78
CA GLU A 524 -8.06 20.58 -12.97
C GLU A 524 -7.93 20.25 -11.48
N VAL A 525 -8.58 19.17 -11.02
CA VAL A 525 -8.44 18.67 -9.63
C VAL A 525 -7.03 18.17 -9.37
N LEU A 526 -6.44 17.47 -10.35
CA LEU A 526 -5.05 16.98 -10.27
C LEU A 526 -4.00 18.09 -10.27
N GLN A 527 -4.38 19.35 -10.51
CA GLN A 527 -3.51 20.53 -10.44
C GLN A 527 -3.65 21.30 -9.11
N PHE A 528 -4.38 20.76 -8.13
CA PHE A 528 -4.47 21.40 -6.82
C PHE A 528 -3.11 21.36 -6.12
N GLU A 529 -2.84 22.37 -5.29
CA GLU A 529 -1.62 22.44 -4.48
C GLU A 529 -1.47 21.23 -3.56
N THR A 530 -2.59 20.79 -2.97
CA THR A 530 -2.71 19.48 -2.30
C THR A 530 -3.70 18.65 -3.11
N VAL A 531 -3.20 17.71 -3.92
CA VAL A 531 -4.07 16.85 -4.73
C VAL A 531 -4.87 15.92 -3.81
N PRO A 532 -6.21 15.85 -3.92
CA PRO A 532 -7.01 14.95 -3.10
C PRO A 532 -6.75 13.48 -3.46
N ASP A 533 -6.73 12.66 -2.41
CA ASP A 533 -6.61 11.20 -2.50
C ASP A 533 -7.98 10.54 -2.76
N LEU A 534 -9.04 11.15 -2.24
CA LEU A 534 -10.42 10.76 -2.48
C LEU A 534 -11.18 11.89 -3.20
N ILE A 535 -11.85 11.54 -4.30
CA ILE A 535 -12.79 12.43 -4.99
C ILE A 535 -14.18 11.80 -4.92
N THR A 536 -15.19 12.54 -4.50
CA THR A 536 -16.56 12.04 -4.45
C THR A 536 -17.46 12.89 -5.35
N TYR A 537 -18.35 12.24 -6.09
CA TYR A 537 -19.34 12.89 -6.95
C TYR A 537 -20.73 12.68 -6.36
N GLN A 538 -21.46 13.78 -6.15
CA GLN A 538 -22.84 13.78 -5.68
C GLN A 538 -23.80 14.40 -6.69
#